data_AF-A0A4R2PT02-F1
#
_entry.id   AF-A0A4R2PT02-F1
#
_cell.length_a   1.000
_cell.length_b   1.000
_cell.length_c   1.000
_cell.angle_alpha   90.00
_cell.angle_beta   90.00
_cell.angle_gamma   90.00
#
_symmetry.space_group_name_H-M   'P 1'
#
loop_
_entity.id
_entity.type
_entity.pdbx_description
1 polymer ?
#
loop_
_entity_poly.entity_id
_entity_poly.type
_entity_poly.pdbx_seq_one_letter_code
_entity_poly.pdbx_strand_id
1 'polypeptide(L)'
;MGGADDRLKRLAEVGTILRDAALARLRAAAQECRRIEAEIAALDAERRAFDDETDPAVRALMGDSRERWYLRRRAALNGALARARVEEAMQMKQAARAFGRDDALGRLMRRAEDG
;
A
#
# COMPACT_ATOMS: atom_id res chain seq x y z
N MET A 1 -11.42 43.44 -7.08
CA MET A 1 -10.30 42.48 -7.14
C MET A 1 -10.52 41.22 -6.28
N GLY A 2 -11.19 41.27 -5.12
CA GLY A 2 -11.31 40.10 -4.21
C GLY A 2 -12.00 38.81 -4.72
N GLY A 3 -12.76 38.84 -5.83
CA GLY A 3 -13.44 37.64 -6.34
C GLY A 3 -12.53 36.59 -6.98
N ALA A 4 -11.36 37.00 -7.49
CA ALA A 4 -10.37 36.08 -8.08
C ALA A 4 -9.53 35.38 -7.00
N ASP A 5 -9.12 36.13 -5.98
CA ASP A 5 -8.33 35.61 -4.85
C ASP A 5 -9.11 34.58 -4.04
N ASP A 6 -10.42 34.81 -3.82
CA ASP A 6 -11.28 33.85 -3.12
C ASP A 6 -11.46 32.54 -3.90
N ARG A 7 -11.45 32.58 -5.24
CA ARG A 7 -11.50 31.35 -6.07
C ARG A 7 -10.19 30.58 -5.98
N LEU A 8 -9.05 31.29 -5.99
CA LEU A 8 -7.73 30.67 -5.88
C LEU A 8 -7.50 30.04 -4.50
N LYS A 9 -7.91 30.72 -3.42
CA LYS A 9 -7.88 30.18 -2.05
C LYS A 9 -8.69 28.90 -1.93
N ARG A 10 -9.95 28.90 -2.39
CA ARG A 10 -10.79 27.69 -2.40
C ARG A 10 -10.18 26.56 -3.22
N LEU A 11 -9.54 26.87 -4.34
CA LEU A 11 -8.90 25.86 -5.18
C LEU A 11 -7.69 25.23 -4.47
N ALA A 12 -6.90 26.02 -3.75
CA ALA A 12 -5.78 25.54 -2.95
C ALA A 12 -6.26 24.67 -1.77
N GLU A 13 -7.33 25.06 -1.07
CA GLU A 13 -7.95 24.24 -0.02
C GLU A 13 -8.37 22.87 -0.57
N VAL A 14 -9.04 22.85 -1.73
CA VAL A 14 -9.41 21.60 -2.41
C VAL A 14 -8.16 20.80 -2.81
N GLY A 15 -7.11 21.48 -3.29
CA GLY A 15 -5.82 20.85 -3.60
C GLY A 15 -5.21 20.12 -2.41
N THR A 16 -5.21 20.76 -1.24
CA THR A 16 -4.71 20.20 0.01
C THR A 16 -5.55 18.99 0.45
N ILE A 17 -6.87 19.09 0.40
CA ILE A 17 -7.77 17.96 0.73
C ILE A 17 -7.52 16.76 -0.20
N LEU A 18 -7.35 17.01 -1.51
CA LEU A 18 -7.08 15.96 -2.48
C LEU A 18 -5.71 15.30 -2.27
N ARG A 19 -4.69 16.09 -1.93
CA ARG A 19 -3.37 15.58 -1.55
C ARG A 19 -3.46 14.66 -0.33
N ASP A 20 -4.14 15.10 0.71
CA ASP A 20 -4.26 14.35 1.96
C ASP A 20 -5.05 13.04 1.74
N ALA A 21 -6.12 13.09 0.95
CA ALA A 21 -6.87 11.90 0.54
C ALA A 21 -6.02 10.92 -0.26
N ALA A 22 -5.17 11.40 -1.18
CA ALA A 22 -4.27 10.55 -1.96
C ALA A 22 -3.19 9.90 -1.07
N LEU A 23 -2.64 10.63 -0.10
CA LEU A 23 -1.71 10.10 0.89
C LEU A 23 -2.35 9.04 1.78
N ALA A 24 -3.60 9.25 2.21
CA ALA A 24 -4.34 8.26 2.99
C ALA A 24 -4.52 6.94 2.21
N ARG A 25 -4.88 7.01 0.92
CA ARG A 25 -5.00 5.83 0.06
C ARG A 25 -3.67 5.12 -0.14
N LEU A 26 -2.58 5.86 -0.36
CA LEU A 26 -1.25 5.28 -0.46
C LEU A 26 -0.86 4.55 0.84
N ARG A 27 -1.09 5.15 2.01
CA ARG A 27 -0.83 4.52 3.30
C ARG A 27 -1.61 3.22 3.48
N ALA A 28 -2.89 3.21 3.10
CA ALA A 28 -3.72 2.01 3.15
C ALA A 28 -3.18 0.89 2.22
N ALA A 29 -2.82 1.23 0.98
CA ALA A 29 -2.24 0.26 0.04
C ALA A 29 -0.90 -0.31 0.54
N ALA A 30 -0.03 0.53 1.10
CA ALA A 30 1.24 0.11 1.69
C ALA A 30 1.03 -0.77 2.94
N GLN A 31 0.01 -0.47 3.76
CA GLN A 31 -0.34 -1.29 4.92
C GLN A 31 -0.83 -2.68 4.48
N GLU A 32 -1.61 -2.77 3.41
CA GLU A 32 -2.08 -4.04 2.88
C GLU A 32 -0.92 -4.91 2.39
N CYS A 33 0.08 -4.33 1.71
CA CYS A 33 1.29 -5.05 1.32
C CYS A 33 2.01 -5.63 2.54
N ARG A 34 2.25 -4.81 3.57
CA ARG A 34 2.90 -5.25 4.81
C ARG A 34 2.12 -6.35 5.53
N ARG A 35 0.79 -6.26 5.53
CA ARG A 35 -0.10 -7.26 6.15
C ARG A 35 0.07 -8.62 5.46
N ILE A 36 0.07 -8.65 4.12
CA ILE A 36 0.25 -9.88 3.35
C ILE A 36 1.67 -10.44 3.52
N GLU A 37 2.70 -9.58 3.52
CA GLU A 37 4.09 -9.99 3.79
C GLU A 37 4.22 -10.64 5.18
N ALA A 38 3.55 -10.09 6.20
CA ALA A 38 3.51 -10.68 7.53
C ALA A 38 2.80 -12.05 7.55
N GLU A 39 1.70 -12.22 6.80
CA GLU A 39 1.05 -13.53 6.66
C GLU A 39 1.96 -14.57 6.00
N ILE A 40 2.72 -14.18 4.97
CA ILE A 40 3.69 -15.07 4.31
C ILE A 40 4.79 -15.45 5.31
N ALA A 41 5.30 -14.49 6.06
CA ALA A 41 6.34 -14.74 7.06
C ALA A 41 5.87 -15.69 8.17
N ALA A 42 4.63 -15.52 8.64
CA ALA A 42 4.01 -16.41 9.61
C ALA A 42 3.85 -17.83 9.05
N LEU A 43 3.33 -17.97 7.83
CA LEU A 43 3.19 -19.26 7.15
C LEU A 43 4.54 -19.97 6.98
N ASP A 44 5.58 -19.23 6.61
CA ASP A 44 6.94 -19.76 6.46
C ASP A 44 7.55 -20.15 7.82
N ALA A 45 7.23 -19.44 8.89
CA ALA A 45 7.66 -19.79 10.25
C ALA A 45 6.96 -21.06 10.76
N GLU A 46 5.65 -21.19 10.55
CA GLU A 46 4.88 -22.41 10.87
C GLU A 46 5.43 -23.63 10.15
N ARG A 47 5.84 -23.47 8.88
CA ARG A 47 6.47 -24.57 8.12
C ARG A 47 7.79 -25.00 8.74
N ARG A 48 8.67 -24.05 9.08
CA ARG A 48 9.96 -24.34 9.72
C ARG A 48 9.78 -25.03 11.08
N ALA A 49 8.90 -24.50 11.93
CA ALA A 49 8.63 -25.11 13.25
C ALA A 49 8.17 -26.56 13.13
N PHE A 50 7.28 -26.86 12.16
CA PHE A 50 6.87 -28.24 11.90
C PHE A 50 8.05 -29.13 11.45
N ASP A 51 8.90 -28.63 10.57
CA ASP A 51 10.06 -29.38 10.08
C ASP A 51 11.09 -29.64 11.21
N ASP A 52 11.19 -28.74 12.19
CA ASP A 52 12.12 -28.87 13.32
C ASP A 52 11.58 -29.78 14.45
N GLU A 53 10.28 -29.72 14.76
CA GLU A 53 9.70 -30.36 15.96
C GLU A 53 9.09 -31.76 15.69
N THR A 54 8.89 -32.14 14.42
CA THR A 54 8.09 -33.34 14.10
C THR A 54 8.94 -34.59 13.91
N ASP A 55 8.52 -35.70 14.52
CA ASP A 55 9.11 -37.04 14.29
C ASP A 55 9.19 -37.35 12.77
N PRO A 56 10.34 -37.84 12.26
CA PRO A 56 10.50 -38.21 10.85
C PRO A 56 9.41 -39.14 10.29
N ALA A 57 8.88 -40.06 11.09
CA ALA A 57 7.79 -40.96 10.69
C ALA A 57 6.45 -40.20 10.51
N VAL A 58 6.18 -39.22 11.37
CA VAL A 58 5.00 -38.35 11.27
C VAL A 58 5.13 -37.39 10.08
N ARG A 59 6.35 -36.89 9.81
CA ARG A 59 6.65 -36.12 8.59
C ARG A 59 6.43 -36.94 7.32
N ALA A 60 6.86 -38.20 7.29
CA ALA A 60 6.63 -39.07 6.15
C ALA A 60 5.14 -39.35 5.90
N LEU A 61 4.34 -39.49 6.96
CA LEU A 61 2.91 -39.78 6.87
C LEU A 61 2.06 -38.56 6.45
N MET A 62 2.39 -37.37 6.97
CA MET A 62 1.56 -36.15 6.80
C MET A 62 2.17 -35.13 5.83
N GLY A 63 3.44 -35.29 5.46
CA GLY A 63 4.23 -34.30 4.72
C GLY A 63 3.60 -33.90 3.41
N ASP A 64 3.13 -34.89 2.65
CA ASP A 64 2.63 -34.71 1.28
C ASP A 64 1.38 -33.81 1.19
N SER A 65 0.41 -34.04 2.08
CA SER A 65 -0.83 -33.25 2.12
C SER A 65 -0.60 -31.86 2.71
N ARG A 66 0.27 -31.74 3.72
CA ARG A 66 0.60 -30.45 4.34
C ARG A 66 1.47 -29.58 3.44
N GLU A 67 2.40 -30.18 2.69
CA GLU A 67 3.21 -29.50 1.69
C GLU A 67 2.35 -28.95 0.55
N ARG A 68 1.42 -29.75 0.01
CA ARG A 68 0.47 -29.27 -1.00
C ARG A 68 -0.37 -28.09 -0.48
N TRP A 69 -0.84 -28.15 0.76
CA TRP A 69 -1.56 -27.04 1.39
C TRP A 69 -0.69 -25.79 1.50
N TYR A 70 0.53 -25.93 2.02
CA TYR A 70 1.49 -24.84 2.18
C TYR A 70 1.80 -24.16 0.84
N LEU A 71 2.15 -24.94 -0.19
CA LEU A 71 2.45 -24.42 -1.53
C LEU A 71 1.26 -23.67 -2.13
N ARG A 72 0.05 -24.23 -1.99
CA ARG A 72 -1.18 -23.59 -2.47
C ARG A 72 -1.45 -22.29 -1.74
N ARG A 73 -1.33 -22.27 -0.41
CA ARG A 73 -1.56 -21.06 0.40
C ARG A 73 -0.52 -20.00 0.10
N ARG A 74 0.76 -20.37 -0.01
CA ARG A 74 1.86 -19.46 -0.35
C ARG A 74 1.69 -18.88 -1.76
N ALA A 75 1.30 -19.69 -2.74
CA ALA A 75 1.00 -19.20 -4.09
C ALA A 75 -0.16 -18.20 -4.10
N ALA A 76 -1.23 -18.46 -3.35
CA ALA A 76 -2.36 -17.55 -3.22
C ALA A 76 -1.95 -16.21 -2.58
N LEU A 77 -1.15 -16.24 -1.51
CA LEU A 77 -0.62 -15.04 -0.85
C LEU A 77 0.33 -14.25 -1.76
N ASN A 78 1.21 -14.93 -2.49
CA ASN A 78 2.09 -14.27 -3.48
C ASN A 78 1.28 -13.58 -4.59
N GLY A 79 0.21 -14.22 -5.08
CA GLY A 79 -0.70 -13.61 -6.03
C GLY A 79 -1.42 -12.38 -5.46
N ALA A 80 -1.82 -12.43 -4.18
CA ALA A 80 -2.41 -11.29 -3.49
C ALA A 80 -1.39 -10.15 -3.29
N LEU A 81 -0.16 -10.46 -2.88
CA LEU A 81 0.91 -9.50 -2.71
C LEU A 81 1.26 -8.80 -4.03
N ALA A 82 1.32 -9.54 -5.13
CA ALA A 82 1.57 -8.96 -6.46
C ALA A 82 0.50 -7.92 -6.82
N ARG A 83 -0.79 -8.23 -6.60
CA ARG A 83 -1.88 -7.27 -6.80
C ARG A 83 -1.78 -6.07 -5.87
N ALA A 84 -1.49 -6.28 -4.60
CA ALA A 84 -1.34 -5.22 -3.61
C ALA A 84 -0.18 -4.26 -3.98
N ARG A 85 0.95 -4.77 -4.45
CA ARG A 85 2.08 -3.95 -4.93
C ARG A 85 1.75 -3.14 -6.17
N VAL A 86 0.97 -3.69 -7.10
CA VAL A 86 0.47 -2.93 -8.25
C VAL A 86 -0.42 -1.79 -7.79
N GLU A 87 -1.33 -2.05 -6.85
CA GLU A 87 -2.19 -1.01 -6.24
C GLU A 87 -1.36 0.07 -5.53
N GLU A 88 -0.39 -0.31 -4.69
CA GLU A 88 0.52 0.63 -4.02
C GLU A 88 1.26 1.52 -5.02
N ALA A 89 1.80 0.93 -6.10
CA ALA A 89 2.48 1.70 -7.15
C ALA A 89 1.53 2.67 -7.88
N MET A 90 0.27 2.28 -8.10
CA MET A 90 -0.75 3.17 -8.66
C MET A 90 -1.06 4.33 -7.70
N GLN A 91 -1.27 4.04 -6.42
CA GLN A 91 -1.54 5.07 -5.42
C GLN A 91 -0.35 6.01 -5.21
N MET A 92 0.89 5.50 -5.33
CA MET A 92 2.10 6.32 -5.28
C MET A 92 2.12 7.36 -6.40
N LYS A 93 1.77 6.96 -7.64
CA LYS A 93 1.66 7.88 -8.78
C LYS A 93 0.57 8.92 -8.57
N GLN A 94 -0.57 8.53 -7.98
CA GLN A 94 -1.67 9.46 -7.70
C GLN A 94 -1.29 10.46 -6.60
N ALA A 95 -0.65 10.01 -5.53
CA ALA A 95 -0.14 10.87 -4.47
C ALA A 95 0.88 11.89 -5.02
N ALA A 96 1.83 11.44 -5.85
CA ALA A 96 2.81 12.33 -6.48
C ALA A 96 2.14 13.42 -7.35
N ARG A 97 1.11 13.05 -8.14
CA ARG A 97 0.33 14.01 -8.93
C ARG A 97 -0.44 15.00 -8.07
N ALA A 98 -1.08 14.54 -7.00
CA ALA A 98 -1.83 15.40 -6.09
C ALA A 98 -0.89 16.40 -5.38
N PHE A 99 0.29 15.93 -4.98
CA PHE A 99 1.33 16.77 -4.38
C PHE A 99 1.82 17.86 -5.34
N GLY A 100 2.12 17.50 -6.60
CA GLY A 100 2.55 18.47 -7.61
C GLY A 100 1.49 19.52 -7.93
N ARG A 101 0.19 19.15 -7.90
CA ARG A 101 -0.92 20.09 -8.07
C ARG A 101 -1.05 21.06 -6.90
N ASP A 102 -1.01 20.54 -5.67
CA ASP A 102 -1.08 21.35 -4.44
C ASP A 102 0.09 22.35 -4.37
N ASP A 103 1.31 21.91 -4.66
CA ASP A 103 2.50 22.76 -4.71
C ASP A 103 2.42 23.84 -5.80
N ALA A 104 1.88 23.51 -6.98
CA ALA A 104 1.64 24.49 -8.03
C ALA A 104 0.60 25.56 -7.62
N LEU A 105 -0.48 25.16 -6.95
CA LEU A 105 -1.49 26.07 -6.41
C LEU A 105 -0.91 26.97 -5.31
N GLY A 106 -0.12 26.41 -4.41
CA GLY A 106 0.58 27.18 -3.38
C GLY A 106 1.54 28.23 -3.97
N ARG A 107 2.24 27.90 -5.07
CA ARG A 107 3.06 28.88 -5.81
C ARG A 107 2.24 30.01 -6.43
N LEU A 108 1.09 29.67 -7.03
CA LEU A 108 0.21 30.68 -7.62
C LEU A 108 -0.38 31.62 -6.57
N MET A 109 -0.76 31.09 -5.40
CA MET A 109 -1.25 31.89 -4.28
C MET A 109 -0.21 32.89 -3.80
N ARG A 110 1.02 32.43 -3.51
CA ARG A 110 2.10 33.34 -3.07
C ARG A 110 2.34 34.46 -4.08
N ARG A 111 2.35 34.13 -5.38
CA ARG A 111 2.52 35.12 -6.45
C ARG A 111 1.36 36.13 -6.52
N ALA A 112 0.14 35.73 -6.18
CA ALA A 112 -1.02 36.63 -6.15
C ALA A 112 -1.04 37.51 -4.89
N GLU A 113 -0.35 37.11 -3.81
CA GLU A 113 -0.22 37.90 -2.58
C GLU A 113 0.93 38.92 -2.66
N ASP A 114 1.97 38.62 -3.45
CA ASP A 114 3.15 39.48 -3.66
C ASP A 114 2.98 40.56 -4.76
N GLY A 115 1.86 40.56 -5.50
CA GLY A 115 1.60 41.44 -6.65
C GLY A 115 0.42 42.38 -6.43
#